data_AF-A0A970BEJ3-F1
#
_entry.id   AF-A0A970BEJ3-F1
#
_cell.length_a   1.000
_cell.length_b   1.000
_cell.length_c   1.000
_cell.angle_alpha   90.00
_cell.angle_beta   90.00
_cell.angle_gamma   90.00
#
_symmetry.space_group_name_H-M   'P 1'
#
loop_
_entity.id
_entity.type
_entity.pdbx_description
1 polymer ?
#
loop_
_entity_poly.entity_id
_entity_poly.type
_entity_poly.pdbx_seq_one_letter_code
_entity_poly.pdbx_strand_id
1 'polypeptide(L)'
;MKNKILDIRYILFFLVLLLLITPFLQNNLNIFEIEPLKGDIDEVQEVNFSFNEWFDANYQNQQETYLNESFGFRNSLVRLHNQLRFSLFKNANARGIVVGIDNYLYELPYINAYYGIDFIGEDSIKKRMQQLKYVQDTLEKLDKNIILIFAAGKASFYPEYIPEKYRVEKKINNYEVYTKYAHELGIAHIDFNKWFIENKNISPYPLFPQYGIHWSNYSMFYVADSIISYIEDLRNINMRHLYWDEIKFDQAKKGDYDIAEGMNLLYYLPSYEMAYPKVFVEIDTGQVKPRIVSVADSFYWGIYN
;
A
#
# COMPACT_ATOMS: atom_id res chain seq x y z
N MET A 1 -47.99 -45.58 -11.06
CA MET A 1 -46.75 -44.77 -11.12
C MET A 1 -46.64 -43.96 -9.84
N LYS A 2 -45.81 -44.37 -8.88
CA LYS A 2 -45.59 -43.61 -7.64
C LYS A 2 -44.58 -42.49 -7.96
N ASN A 3 -45.05 -41.25 -8.00
CA ASN A 3 -44.19 -40.08 -8.01
C ASN A 3 -43.35 -40.11 -6.73
N LYS A 4 -42.10 -40.56 -6.84
CA LYS A 4 -41.08 -40.32 -5.82
C LYS A 4 -40.76 -38.83 -5.88
N ILE A 5 -41.52 -38.03 -5.15
CA ILE A 5 -41.05 -36.71 -4.74
C ILE A 5 -39.79 -37.03 -3.93
N LEU A 6 -38.62 -36.71 -4.49
CA LEU A 6 -37.36 -36.86 -3.76
C LEU A 6 -37.51 -36.03 -2.49
N ASP A 7 -37.49 -36.69 -1.34
CA ASP A 7 -37.65 -36.02 -0.07
C ASP A 7 -36.52 -34.99 0.06
N ILE A 8 -36.92 -33.73 0.27
CA ILE A 8 -36.03 -32.56 0.31
C ILE A 8 -34.84 -32.77 1.26
N ARG A 9 -35.01 -33.60 2.29
CA ARG A 9 -33.93 -33.98 3.22
C ARG A 9 -32.77 -34.69 2.52
N TYR A 10 -33.06 -35.60 1.58
CA TYR A 10 -32.00 -36.27 0.82
C TYR A 10 -31.32 -35.32 -0.15
N ILE A 11 -32.08 -34.42 -0.79
CA ILE A 11 -31.50 -33.39 -1.67
C ILE A 11 -30.52 -32.54 -0.88
N LEU A 12 -30.93 -32.00 0.28
CA LEU A 12 -30.08 -31.18 1.13
C LEU A 12 -28.85 -31.96 1.63
N PHE A 13 -29.04 -33.22 2.04
CA PHE A 13 -27.92 -34.08 2.46
C PHE A 13 -26.89 -34.27 1.33
N PHE A 14 -27.33 -34.61 0.11
CA PHE A 14 -26.42 -34.78 -1.01
C PHE A 14 -25.74 -33.48 -1.42
N LEU A 15 -26.43 -32.34 -1.33
CA LEU A 15 -25.84 -31.03 -1.59
C LEU A 15 -24.72 -30.69 -0.58
N VAL A 16 -24.95 -30.93 0.71
CA VAL A 16 -23.92 -30.71 1.74
C VAL A 16 -22.73 -31.64 1.52
N LEU A 17 -22.99 -32.92 1.23
CA LEU A 17 -21.94 -33.89 0.97
C LEU A 17 -21.09 -33.50 -0.26
N LEU A 18 -21.76 -33.06 -1.34
CA LEU A 18 -21.08 -32.57 -2.54
C LEU A 18 -20.22 -31.34 -2.22
N LEU A 19 -20.75 -30.39 -1.46
CA LEU A 19 -20.02 -29.19 -1.04
C LEU A 19 -18.79 -29.52 -0.20
N LEU A 20 -18.85 -30.53 0.68
CA LEU A 20 -17.70 -30.97 1.47
C LEU A 20 -16.64 -31.70 0.64
N ILE A 21 -17.04 -32.41 -0.42
CA ILE A 21 -16.13 -33.13 -1.31
C ILE A 21 -15.47 -32.20 -2.34
N THR A 22 -16.12 -31.08 -2.71
CA THR A 22 -15.61 -30.17 -3.75
C THR A 22 -14.19 -29.61 -3.51
N PRO A 23 -13.80 -29.14 -2.31
CA PRO A 23 -12.42 -28.72 -2.05
C PRO A 23 -11.40 -29.83 -2.28
N PHE A 24 -11.72 -31.06 -1.87
CA PHE A 24 -10.84 -32.21 -2.04
C PHE A 24 -10.67 -32.56 -3.53
N LEU A 25 -11.76 -32.59 -4.30
CA LEU A 25 -11.69 -32.83 -5.74
C LEU A 25 -10.88 -31.75 -6.45
N GLN A 26 -11.12 -30.48 -6.14
CA GLN A 26 -10.37 -29.38 -6.72
C GLN A 26 -8.88 -29.46 -6.39
N ASN A 27 -8.51 -29.81 -5.15
CA ASN A 27 -7.11 -29.93 -4.75
C ASN A 27 -6.34 -31.02 -5.51
N ASN A 28 -6.99 -32.16 -5.79
CA ASN A 28 -6.34 -33.30 -6.44
C ASN A 28 -6.42 -33.23 -7.97
N LEU A 29 -7.48 -32.64 -8.52
CA LEU A 29 -7.74 -32.64 -9.96
C LEU A 29 -7.45 -31.30 -10.64
N ASN A 30 -7.28 -30.21 -9.87
CA ASN A 30 -7.03 -28.85 -10.37
C ASN A 30 -7.98 -28.45 -11.52
N ILE A 31 -9.27 -28.74 -11.37
CA ILE A 31 -10.29 -28.57 -12.42
C ILE A 31 -10.45 -27.09 -12.79
N PHE A 32 -10.36 -26.20 -11.80
CA PHE A 32 -10.45 -24.76 -11.98
C PHE A 32 -9.12 -24.07 -11.68
N GLU A 33 -8.76 -23.10 -12.51
CA GLU A 33 -7.66 -22.19 -12.20
C GLU A 33 -8.14 -21.16 -11.17
N ILE A 34 -7.41 -21.03 -10.05
CA ILE A 34 -7.77 -20.14 -8.95
C ILE A 34 -6.62 -19.18 -8.72
N GLU A 35 -6.89 -17.89 -8.89
CA GLU A 35 -5.87 -16.87 -8.67
C GLU A 35 -5.36 -16.86 -7.21
N PRO A 36 -4.03 -16.72 -7.00
CA PRO A 36 -3.46 -16.57 -5.67
C PRO A 36 -3.98 -15.31 -4.98
N LEU A 37 -4.06 -15.35 -3.66
CA LEU A 37 -4.35 -14.14 -2.87
C LEU A 37 -3.19 -13.14 -3.02
N LYS A 38 -3.52 -11.85 -2.97
CA LYS A 38 -2.54 -10.75 -3.01
C LYS A 38 -2.07 -10.38 -1.60
N GLY A 39 -0.86 -9.85 -1.51
CA GLY A 39 -0.23 -9.42 -0.25
C GLY A 39 1.02 -10.25 0.07
N ASP A 40 1.52 -10.09 1.29
CA ASP A 40 2.66 -10.85 1.81
C ASP A 40 2.14 -12.17 2.40
N ILE A 41 2.24 -13.24 1.62
CA ILE A 41 1.73 -14.57 1.96
C ILE A 41 2.88 -15.54 1.92
N ASP A 42 3.19 -16.14 3.07
CA ASP A 42 4.16 -17.22 3.16
C ASP A 42 3.59 -18.48 2.49
N GLU A 43 4.27 -18.99 1.47
CA GLU A 43 3.93 -20.28 0.89
C GLU A 43 4.25 -21.39 1.90
N VAL A 44 3.20 -22.09 2.37
CA VAL A 44 3.39 -23.27 3.21
C VAL A 44 3.79 -24.44 2.33
N GLN A 45 4.98 -24.98 2.57
CA GLN A 45 5.50 -26.11 1.81
C GLN A 45 4.81 -27.42 2.20
N GLU A 46 4.65 -28.29 1.21
CA GLU A 46 4.17 -29.65 1.42
C GLU A 46 5.16 -30.45 2.27
N VAL A 47 4.63 -31.22 3.21
CA VAL A 47 5.42 -31.95 4.20
C VAL A 47 5.55 -33.40 3.75
N ASN A 48 6.78 -33.89 3.65
CA ASN A 48 7.02 -35.29 3.33
C ASN A 48 6.81 -36.16 4.58
N PHE A 49 6.16 -37.31 4.40
CA PHE A 49 5.94 -38.25 5.50
C PHE A 49 7.26 -38.78 6.09
N SER A 50 7.38 -38.73 7.42
CA SER A 50 8.52 -39.24 8.17
C SER A 50 8.02 -40.06 9.36
N PHE A 51 8.51 -41.30 9.49
CA PHE A 51 8.19 -42.15 10.63
C PHE A 51 8.66 -41.56 11.97
N ASN A 52 9.79 -40.85 11.97
CA ASN A 52 10.29 -40.22 13.20
C ASN A 52 9.38 -39.05 13.63
N GLU A 53 8.95 -38.23 12.66
CA GLU A 53 8.08 -37.06 12.90
C GLU A 53 6.62 -37.44 13.16
N TRP A 54 6.22 -38.68 12.82
CA TRP A 54 4.90 -39.21 13.14
C TRP A 54 4.74 -39.43 14.65
N PHE A 55 5.78 -39.94 15.32
CA PHE A 55 5.70 -40.29 16.74
C PHE A 55 5.93 -39.11 17.69
N ASP A 56 6.49 -38.00 17.20
CA ASP A 56 6.65 -36.75 17.96
C ASP A 56 5.60 -35.67 17.63
N ALA A 57 4.61 -36.02 16.78
CA ALA A 57 3.53 -35.16 16.29
C ALA A 57 3.92 -34.03 15.32
N ASN A 58 5.19 -33.93 14.93
CA ASN A 58 5.64 -32.87 14.03
C ASN A 58 5.02 -32.99 12.63
N TYR A 59 4.94 -34.21 12.09
CA TYR A 59 4.35 -34.43 10.77
C TYR A 59 2.87 -33.99 10.76
N GLN A 60 2.10 -34.34 11.79
CA GLN A 60 0.68 -34.04 11.88
C GLN A 60 0.45 -32.52 11.99
N ASN A 61 1.23 -31.83 12.82
CA ASN A 61 1.12 -30.37 13.00
C ASN A 61 1.45 -29.61 11.70
N GLN A 62 2.52 -30.03 11.00
CA GLN A 62 2.92 -29.39 9.76
C GLN A 62 1.93 -29.71 8.63
N GLN A 63 1.46 -30.97 8.54
CA GLN A 63 0.46 -31.38 7.56
C GLN A 63 -0.88 -30.70 7.79
N GLU A 64 -1.31 -30.52 9.04
CA GLU A 64 -2.52 -29.74 9.39
C GLU A 64 -2.38 -28.29 8.93
N THR A 65 -1.22 -27.67 9.18
CA THR A 65 -0.92 -26.30 8.73
C THR A 65 -1.00 -26.21 7.21
N TYR A 66 -0.34 -27.13 6.49
CA TYR A 66 -0.38 -27.18 5.03
C TYR A 66 -1.80 -27.38 4.50
N LEU A 67 -2.57 -28.32 5.05
CA LEU A 67 -3.94 -28.59 4.61
C LEU A 67 -4.87 -27.40 4.86
N ASN A 68 -4.71 -26.68 5.97
CA ASN A 68 -5.47 -25.47 6.28
C ASN A 68 -5.12 -24.30 5.34
N GLU A 69 -3.90 -24.29 4.79
CA GLU A 69 -3.38 -23.21 3.94
C GLU A 69 -3.44 -23.51 2.42
N SER A 70 -3.65 -24.78 2.03
CA SER A 70 -3.51 -25.22 0.63
C SER A 70 -4.73 -25.96 0.07
N PHE A 71 -5.84 -26.08 0.80
CA PHE A 71 -7.00 -26.83 0.29
C PHE A 71 -7.68 -26.18 -0.94
N GLY A 72 -8.32 -27.00 -1.77
CA GLY A 72 -8.96 -26.54 -3.01
C GLY A 72 -10.05 -25.49 -2.74
N PHE A 73 -10.09 -24.47 -3.60
CA PHE A 73 -10.95 -23.28 -3.44
C PHE A 73 -10.67 -22.38 -2.22
N ARG A 74 -9.63 -22.63 -1.41
CA ARG A 74 -9.31 -21.77 -0.27
C ARG A 74 -9.30 -20.30 -0.62
N ASN A 75 -8.56 -19.90 -1.66
CA ASN A 75 -8.44 -18.48 -2.04
C ASN A 75 -9.80 -17.89 -2.44
N SER A 76 -10.65 -18.64 -3.16
CA SER A 76 -12.00 -18.21 -3.51
C SER A 76 -12.90 -18.05 -2.29
N LEU A 77 -12.80 -18.96 -1.31
CA LEU A 77 -13.55 -18.90 -0.06
C LEU A 77 -13.08 -17.77 0.84
N VAL A 78 -11.77 -17.50 0.89
CA VAL A 78 -11.21 -16.32 1.58
C VAL A 78 -11.74 -15.03 0.95
N ARG A 79 -11.72 -14.92 -0.39
CA ARG A 79 -12.30 -13.75 -1.08
C ARG A 79 -13.78 -13.58 -0.79
N LEU A 80 -14.56 -14.66 -0.81
CA LEU A 80 -15.98 -14.65 -0.46
C LEU A 80 -16.20 -14.18 0.99
N HIS A 81 -15.42 -14.71 1.93
CA HIS A 81 -15.46 -14.31 3.32
C HIS A 81 -15.15 -12.81 3.48
N ASN A 82 -14.08 -12.33 2.84
CA ASN A 82 -13.68 -10.92 2.86
C ASN A 82 -14.77 -10.03 2.25
N GLN A 83 -15.36 -10.44 1.12
CA GLN A 83 -16.46 -9.73 0.48
C GLN A 83 -17.68 -9.60 1.39
N LEU A 84 -18.09 -10.68 2.06
CA LEU A 84 -19.22 -10.65 2.98
C LEU A 84 -18.95 -9.73 4.16
N ARG A 85 -17.74 -9.79 4.75
CA ARG A 85 -17.36 -8.89 5.86
C ARG A 85 -17.35 -7.43 5.45
N PHE A 86 -16.81 -7.12 4.28
CA PHE A 86 -16.80 -5.76 3.76
C PHE A 86 -18.21 -5.25 3.46
N SER A 87 -19.03 -6.06 2.78
CA SER A 87 -20.36 -5.64 2.31
C SER A 87 -21.34 -5.45 3.47
N LEU A 88 -21.32 -6.33 4.47
CA LEU A 88 -22.26 -6.31 5.60
C LEU A 88 -21.81 -5.41 6.75
N PHE A 89 -20.50 -5.28 6.98
CA PHE A 89 -19.97 -4.65 8.20
C PHE A 89 -18.94 -3.55 7.95
N LYS A 90 -18.63 -3.21 6.69
CA LYS A 90 -17.57 -2.25 6.33
C LYS A 90 -16.24 -2.60 7.02
N ASN A 91 -15.94 -3.90 7.08
CA ASN A 91 -14.76 -4.42 7.74
C ASN A 91 -13.81 -5.02 6.70
N ALA A 92 -12.62 -4.43 6.58
CA ALA A 92 -11.52 -5.01 5.82
C ALA A 92 -10.89 -6.13 6.65
N ASN A 93 -10.94 -7.36 6.16
CA ASN A 93 -10.28 -8.50 6.80
C ASN A 93 -8.77 -8.53 6.48
N ALA A 94 -8.11 -7.39 6.66
CA ALA A 94 -6.70 -7.17 6.41
C ALA A 94 -6.12 -6.39 7.60
N ARG A 95 -4.99 -6.86 8.14
CA ARG A 95 -4.43 -6.34 9.38
C ARG A 95 -4.05 -4.87 9.21
N GLY A 96 -4.52 -4.03 10.12
CA GLY A 96 -4.20 -2.60 10.13
C GLY A 96 -4.97 -1.76 9.11
N ILE A 97 -5.85 -2.36 8.29
CA ILE A 97 -6.67 -1.62 7.34
C ILE A 97 -7.92 -1.05 8.01
N VAL A 98 -8.16 0.22 7.78
CA VAL A 98 -9.33 0.96 8.25
C VAL A 98 -10.17 1.37 7.04
N VAL A 99 -11.43 0.95 7.03
CA VAL A 99 -12.42 1.42 6.06
C VAL A 99 -13.00 2.74 6.58
N GLY A 100 -12.67 3.81 5.88
CA GLY A 100 -13.10 5.18 6.10
C GLY A 100 -14.54 5.45 5.69
N ILE A 101 -14.97 6.69 5.94
CA ILE A 101 -16.20 7.24 5.37
C ILE A 101 -16.09 7.18 3.85
N ASP A 102 -17.20 6.87 3.18
CA ASP A 102 -17.25 6.65 1.73
C ASP A 102 -16.23 5.61 1.23
N ASN A 103 -15.90 4.63 2.07
CA ASN A 103 -14.94 3.56 1.79
C ASN A 103 -13.49 4.04 1.52
N TYR A 104 -13.09 5.27 1.89
CA TYR A 104 -11.67 5.65 1.81
C TYR A 104 -10.83 4.70 2.66
N LEU A 105 -9.85 4.03 2.05
CA LEU A 105 -9.04 3.04 2.77
C LEU A 105 -7.81 3.68 3.38
N TYR A 106 -7.52 3.32 4.63
CA TYR A 106 -6.33 3.77 5.34
C TYR A 106 -5.60 2.60 5.97
N GLU A 107 -4.33 2.79 6.21
CA GLU A 107 -3.59 2.01 7.19
C GLU A 107 -3.57 2.76 8.53
N LEU A 108 -3.83 2.04 9.62
CA LEU A 108 -3.91 2.59 10.97
C LEU A 108 -2.68 3.43 11.39
N PRO A 109 -1.42 3.05 11.05
CA PRO A 109 -0.25 3.89 11.34
C PRO A 109 -0.34 5.32 10.79
N TYR A 110 -0.94 5.54 9.61
CA TYR A 110 -1.08 6.89 9.05
C TYR A 110 -2.09 7.72 9.83
N ILE A 111 -3.17 7.10 10.31
CA ILE A 111 -4.13 7.77 11.21
C ILE A 111 -3.45 8.12 12.54
N ASN A 112 -2.64 7.21 13.08
CA ASN A 112 -1.88 7.45 14.31
C ASN A 112 -0.89 8.61 14.15
N ALA A 113 -0.16 8.65 13.02
CA ALA A 113 0.75 9.73 12.68
C ALA A 113 0.04 11.08 12.56
N TYR A 114 -1.15 11.12 11.94
CA TYR A 114 -1.94 12.34 11.81
C TYR A 114 -2.35 12.93 13.18
N TYR A 115 -2.77 12.07 14.11
CA TYR A 115 -3.17 12.50 15.46
C TYR A 115 -2.00 12.66 16.45
N GLY A 116 -0.78 12.27 16.09
CA GLY A 116 0.39 12.30 16.97
C GLY A 116 0.39 11.21 18.03
N ILE A 117 -0.30 10.08 17.79
CA ILE A 117 -0.35 8.94 18.71
C ILE A 117 1.01 8.21 18.77
N ASP A 118 1.75 8.21 17.67
CA ASP A 118 3.07 7.59 17.51
C ASP A 118 4.22 8.59 17.72
N PHE A 119 3.96 9.76 18.31
CA PHE A 119 4.95 10.80 18.49
C PHE A 119 6.12 10.32 19.36
N ILE A 120 7.34 10.34 18.81
CA ILE A 120 8.52 9.78 19.48
C ILE A 120 9.22 10.74 20.46
N GLY A 121 8.67 11.95 20.63
CA GLY A 121 9.22 13.00 21.48
C GLY A 121 10.16 13.95 20.73
N GLU A 122 10.14 15.23 21.12
CA GLU A 122 10.91 16.28 20.47
C GLU A 122 12.42 16.06 20.59
N ASP A 123 12.91 15.62 21.76
CA ASP A 123 14.34 15.37 22.00
C ASP A 123 14.90 14.29 21.07
N SER A 124 14.12 13.21 20.84
CA SER A 124 14.49 12.13 19.92
C SER A 124 14.63 12.63 18.48
N ILE A 125 13.67 13.44 18.03
CA ILE A 125 13.65 14.01 16.68
C ILE A 125 14.79 15.02 16.51
N LYS A 126 14.93 15.94 17.47
CA LYS A 126 16.01 16.94 17.49
C LYS A 126 17.38 16.28 17.37
N LYS A 127 17.63 15.23 18.16
CA LYS A 127 18.89 14.47 18.09
C LYS A 127 19.12 13.87 16.71
N ARG A 128 18.10 13.23 16.11
CA ARG A 128 18.19 12.65 14.75
C ARG A 128 18.46 13.72 13.70
N MET A 129 17.81 14.87 13.79
CA MET A 129 17.99 15.97 12.84
C MET A 129 19.36 16.64 12.98
N GLN A 130 19.88 16.77 14.20
CA GLN A 130 21.26 17.22 14.42
C GLN A 130 22.29 16.25 13.82
N GLN A 131 22.05 14.93 13.94
CA GLN A 131 22.88 13.92 13.29
C GLN A 131 22.81 14.00 11.77
N LEU A 132 21.60 14.18 11.21
CA LEU A 132 21.41 14.37 9.78
C LEU A 132 22.13 15.64 9.28
N LYS A 133 22.06 16.74 10.02
CA LYS A 133 22.80 17.97 9.69
C LYS A 133 24.31 17.74 9.69
N TYR A 134 24.85 17.03 10.68
CA TYR A 134 26.27 16.65 10.69
C TYR A 134 26.67 15.82 9.45
N VAL A 135 25.82 14.89 9.02
CA VAL A 135 26.03 14.11 7.79
C VAL A 135 25.99 15.02 6.56
N GLN A 136 25.00 15.90 6.44
CA GLN A 136 24.92 16.89 5.36
C GLN A 136 26.20 17.73 5.27
N ASP A 137 26.63 18.35 6.37
CA ASP A 137 27.81 19.21 6.42
C ASP A 137 29.10 18.45 6.06
N THR A 138 29.15 17.17 6.41
CA THR A 138 30.29 16.31 6.07
C THR A 138 30.29 15.94 4.59
N LEU A 139 29.13 15.61 4.03
CA LEU A 139 28.98 15.27 2.61
C LEU A 139 29.22 16.48 1.71
N GLU A 140 28.78 17.68 2.12
CA GLU A 140 29.02 18.93 1.38
C GLU A 140 30.52 19.19 1.19
N LYS A 141 31.35 18.92 2.22
CA LYS A 141 32.83 19.00 2.12
C LYS A 141 33.43 17.99 1.14
N LEU A 142 32.67 16.97 0.75
CA LEU A 142 33.07 15.91 -0.17
C LEU A 142 32.35 16.01 -1.52
N ASP A 143 31.83 17.20 -1.86
CA ASP A 143 31.05 17.51 -3.06
C ASP A 143 29.83 16.59 -3.26
N LYS A 144 29.18 16.22 -2.15
CA LYS A 144 27.95 15.42 -2.15
C LYS A 144 26.86 16.20 -1.43
N ASN A 145 25.65 16.11 -1.94
CA ASN A 145 24.48 16.74 -1.34
C ASN A 145 23.52 15.67 -0.87
N ILE A 146 22.85 15.93 0.25
CA ILE A 146 21.74 15.12 0.74
C ILE A 146 20.47 15.96 0.62
N ILE A 147 19.36 15.31 0.28
CA ILE A 147 18.04 15.94 0.21
C ILE A 147 17.10 15.08 1.04
N LEU A 148 16.52 15.67 2.09
CA LEU A 148 15.47 15.03 2.87
C LEU A 148 14.11 15.25 2.20
N ILE A 149 13.36 14.19 1.96
CA ILE A 149 12.05 14.28 1.32
C ILE A 149 10.97 13.90 2.34
N PHE A 150 10.05 14.81 2.62
CA PHE A 150 8.86 14.52 3.41
C PHE A 150 7.74 14.05 2.49
N ALA A 151 7.47 12.74 2.49
CA ALA A 151 6.35 12.17 1.76
C ALA A 151 5.00 12.66 2.31
N ALA A 152 4.02 12.77 1.42
CA ALA A 152 2.67 13.15 1.81
C ALA A 152 1.97 11.99 2.53
N GLY A 153 1.22 12.29 3.59
CA GLY A 153 0.46 11.29 4.36
C GLY A 153 -1.02 11.33 4.00
N LYS A 154 -1.60 10.18 3.61
CA LYS A 154 -3.02 10.09 3.23
C LYS A 154 -3.97 10.56 4.32
N ALA A 155 -3.69 10.24 5.60
CA ALA A 155 -4.51 10.71 6.72
C ALA A 155 -4.44 12.23 6.94
N SER A 156 -3.28 12.85 6.65
CA SER A 156 -3.14 14.32 6.65
C SER A 156 -3.83 14.98 5.46
N PHE A 157 -3.83 14.31 4.30
CA PHE A 157 -4.49 14.80 3.09
C PHE A 157 -6.01 14.64 3.15
N TYR A 158 -6.51 13.53 3.70
CA TYR A 158 -7.93 13.20 3.82
C TYR A 158 -8.37 12.93 5.28
N PRO A 159 -8.24 13.89 6.21
CA PRO A 159 -8.68 13.69 7.58
C PRO A 159 -10.21 13.57 7.71
N GLU A 160 -10.96 14.15 6.77
CA GLU A 160 -12.42 14.19 6.79
C GLU A 160 -13.07 12.81 6.63
N TYR A 161 -12.38 11.87 5.97
CA TYR A 161 -12.90 10.51 5.76
C TYR A 161 -12.43 9.50 6.83
N ILE A 162 -11.68 9.96 7.85
CA ILE A 162 -11.33 9.13 9.01
C ILE A 162 -12.62 8.82 9.80
N PRO A 163 -12.93 7.55 10.11
CA PRO A 163 -14.12 7.19 10.90
C PRO A 163 -14.09 7.79 12.30
N GLU A 164 -15.26 8.19 12.81
CA GLU A 164 -15.41 8.85 14.12
C GLU A 164 -14.74 8.09 15.26
N LYS A 165 -14.82 6.75 15.29
CA LYS A 165 -14.21 5.91 16.32
C LYS A 165 -12.69 6.01 16.43
N TYR A 166 -12.01 6.53 15.40
CA TYR A 166 -10.56 6.77 15.41
C TYR A 166 -10.19 8.24 15.63
N ARG A 167 -11.17 9.14 15.64
CA ARG A 167 -10.90 10.57 15.81
C ARG A 167 -10.56 10.83 17.27
N VAL A 168 -9.42 11.45 17.49
CA VAL A 168 -8.98 11.92 18.81
C VAL A 168 -8.55 13.38 18.71
N GLU A 169 -8.24 14.00 19.85
CA GLU A 169 -7.62 15.31 19.86
C GLU A 169 -6.27 15.25 19.14
N LYS A 170 -6.08 16.10 18.12
CA LYS A 170 -4.82 16.20 17.39
C LYS A 170 -3.76 16.82 18.28
N LYS A 171 -2.67 16.09 18.50
CA LYS A 171 -1.49 16.54 19.24
C LYS A 171 -0.36 16.88 18.27
N ILE A 172 0.73 17.42 18.81
CA ILE A 172 2.00 17.51 18.10
C ILE A 172 2.35 16.13 17.57
N ASN A 173 2.68 16.05 16.28
CA ASN A 173 3.08 14.82 15.62
C ASN A 173 4.54 14.85 15.14
N ASN A 174 5.00 13.69 14.68
CA ASN A 174 6.38 13.53 14.20
C ASN A 174 6.69 14.49 13.04
N TYR A 175 5.79 14.60 12.06
CA TYR A 175 5.97 15.44 10.87
C TYR A 175 6.22 16.91 11.23
N GLU A 176 5.38 17.50 12.08
CA GLU A 176 5.50 18.91 12.51
C GLU A 176 6.86 19.20 13.16
N VAL A 177 7.38 18.27 13.96
CA VAL A 177 8.67 18.46 14.65
C VAL A 177 9.84 18.20 13.70
N TYR A 178 9.76 17.20 12.82
CA TYR A 178 10.80 16.95 11.83
C TYR A 178 10.94 18.13 10.85
N THR A 179 9.84 18.67 10.32
CA THR A 179 9.90 19.82 9.40
C THR A 179 10.41 21.07 10.09
N LYS A 180 9.96 21.36 11.33
CA LYS A 180 10.52 22.44 12.15
C LYS A 180 12.06 22.37 12.22
N TYR A 181 12.62 21.22 12.61
CA TYR A 181 14.07 21.09 12.72
C TYR A 181 14.80 21.03 11.37
N ALA A 182 14.14 20.56 10.29
CA ALA A 182 14.71 20.65 8.94
C ALA A 182 14.95 22.12 8.54
N HIS A 183 13.97 22.99 8.80
CA HIS A 183 14.09 24.42 8.57
C HIS A 183 15.11 25.08 9.51
N GLU A 184 14.99 24.89 10.83
CA GLU A 184 15.87 25.53 11.82
C GLU A 184 17.35 25.18 11.64
N LEU A 185 17.66 23.95 11.23
CA LEU A 185 19.04 23.49 11.04
C LEU A 185 19.57 23.73 9.61
N GLY A 186 18.75 24.25 8.68
CA GLY A 186 19.15 24.42 7.29
C GLY A 186 19.49 23.10 6.59
N ILE A 187 18.70 22.06 6.86
CA ILE A 187 18.82 20.77 6.14
C ILE A 187 18.14 20.95 4.78
N ALA A 188 18.80 20.56 3.69
CA ALA A 188 18.20 20.61 2.36
C ALA A 188 17.03 19.61 2.28
N HIS A 189 15.83 20.09 1.98
CA HIS A 189 14.64 19.27 2.01
C HIS A 189 13.53 19.73 1.05
N ILE A 190 12.65 18.80 0.71
CA ILE A 190 11.40 19.05 -0.02
C ILE A 190 10.23 18.56 0.84
N ASP A 191 9.24 19.41 1.06
CA ASP A 191 8.03 19.07 1.82
C ASP A 191 6.83 18.81 0.90
N PHE A 192 6.68 17.56 0.47
CA PHE A 192 5.53 17.17 -0.34
C PHE A 192 4.26 17.06 0.49
N ASN A 193 4.31 16.78 1.79
CA ASN A 193 3.09 16.76 2.61
C ASN A 193 2.38 18.12 2.56
N LYS A 194 3.14 19.19 2.79
CA LYS A 194 2.65 20.56 2.68
C LYS A 194 2.12 20.87 1.28
N TRP A 195 2.90 20.59 0.24
CA TRP A 195 2.50 20.86 -1.15
C TRP A 195 1.19 20.13 -1.52
N PHE A 196 1.05 18.86 -1.15
CA PHE A 196 -0.17 18.10 -1.42
C PHE A 196 -1.38 18.73 -0.72
N ILE A 197 -1.28 19.06 0.58
CA ILE A 197 -2.39 19.70 1.31
C ILE A 197 -2.79 21.04 0.67
N GLU A 198 -1.82 21.87 0.32
CA GLU A 198 -2.05 23.18 -0.31
C GLU A 198 -2.69 23.05 -1.70
N ASN A 199 -2.37 21.98 -2.44
CA ASN A 199 -2.88 21.75 -3.80
C ASN A 199 -4.11 20.83 -3.86
N LYS A 200 -4.63 20.36 -2.72
CA LYS A 200 -5.76 19.42 -2.64
C LYS A 200 -6.98 19.85 -3.46
N ASN A 201 -7.32 21.14 -3.41
CA ASN A 201 -8.49 21.71 -4.08
C ASN A 201 -8.15 22.50 -5.35
N ILE A 202 -6.86 22.53 -5.71
CA ILE A 202 -6.33 23.28 -6.87
C ILE A 202 -6.04 22.32 -8.02
N SER A 203 -5.52 21.14 -7.69
CA SER A 203 -5.16 20.13 -8.68
C SER A 203 -6.36 19.73 -9.53
N PRO A 204 -6.22 19.66 -10.87
CA PRO A 204 -7.30 19.22 -11.76
C PRO A 204 -7.65 17.74 -11.58
N TYR A 205 -6.72 16.93 -11.04
CA TYR A 205 -6.89 15.50 -10.85
C TYR A 205 -6.54 15.07 -9.42
N PRO A 206 -7.10 13.94 -8.92
CA PRO A 206 -6.86 13.47 -7.56
C PRO A 206 -5.38 13.24 -7.27
N LEU A 207 -4.86 13.84 -6.20
CA LEU A 207 -3.45 13.67 -5.79
C LEU A 207 -3.22 12.41 -4.93
N PHE A 208 -4.27 11.92 -4.27
CA PHE A 208 -4.29 10.66 -3.55
C PHE A 208 -5.47 9.82 -4.02
N PRO A 209 -5.31 8.50 -4.15
CA PRO A 209 -6.39 7.59 -4.47
C PRO A 209 -7.30 7.32 -3.27
N GLN A 210 -8.56 6.94 -3.54
CA GLN A 210 -9.49 6.48 -2.51
C GLN A 210 -9.06 5.15 -1.89
N TYR A 211 -8.51 4.24 -2.70
CA TYR A 211 -8.27 2.84 -2.34
C TYR A 211 -6.79 2.44 -2.24
N GLY A 212 -5.86 3.37 -2.49
CA GLY A 212 -4.43 3.15 -2.29
C GLY A 212 -3.83 3.97 -1.15
N ILE A 213 -2.66 3.58 -0.61
CA ILE A 213 -2.00 4.33 0.48
C ILE A 213 -1.02 5.39 -0.03
N HIS A 214 -0.44 5.21 -1.21
CA HIS A 214 0.53 6.12 -1.81
C HIS A 214 -0.11 7.32 -2.49
N TRP A 215 0.72 8.30 -2.85
CA TRP A 215 0.32 9.33 -3.80
C TRP A 215 -0.13 8.71 -5.14
N SER A 216 -1.01 9.39 -5.85
CA SER A 216 -1.50 8.91 -7.14
C SER A 216 -0.38 8.80 -8.19
N ASN A 217 -0.59 7.97 -9.22
CA ASN A 217 0.32 7.94 -10.37
C ASN A 217 0.52 9.33 -11.01
N TYR A 218 -0.54 10.12 -11.10
CA TYR A 218 -0.50 11.50 -11.58
C TYR A 218 0.40 12.42 -10.73
N SER A 219 0.21 12.42 -9.42
CA SER A 219 0.99 13.29 -8.52
C SER A 219 2.44 12.85 -8.37
N MET A 220 2.75 11.58 -8.60
CA MET A 220 4.11 11.06 -8.66
C MET A 220 4.96 11.74 -9.75
N PHE A 221 4.36 12.13 -10.88
CA PHE A 221 5.06 12.92 -11.90
C PHE A 221 5.59 14.24 -11.32
N TYR A 222 4.76 14.99 -10.60
CA TYR A 222 5.15 16.27 -9.99
C TYR A 222 6.19 16.09 -8.88
N VAL A 223 6.10 14.99 -8.14
CA VAL A 223 7.13 14.63 -7.14
C VAL A 223 8.48 14.45 -7.84
N ALA A 224 8.53 13.64 -8.89
CA ALA A 224 9.77 13.38 -9.62
C ALA A 224 10.32 14.66 -10.29
N ASP A 225 9.45 15.45 -10.94
CA ASP A 225 9.80 16.73 -11.57
C ASP A 225 10.37 17.74 -10.55
N SER A 226 9.73 17.84 -9.37
CA SER A 226 10.20 18.72 -8.29
C SER A 226 11.55 18.25 -7.72
N ILE A 227 11.77 16.94 -7.61
CA ILE A 227 13.07 16.39 -7.18
C ILE A 227 14.16 16.74 -8.21
N ILE A 228 13.88 16.61 -9.50
CA ILE A 228 14.82 16.97 -10.58
C ILE A 228 15.17 18.45 -10.45
N SER A 229 14.17 19.33 -10.43
CA SER A 229 14.35 20.78 -10.35
C SER A 229 15.15 21.20 -9.11
N TYR A 230 14.86 20.57 -7.95
CA TYR A 230 15.60 20.82 -6.72
C TYR A 230 17.07 20.38 -6.81
N ILE A 231 17.36 19.25 -7.47
CA ILE A 231 18.75 18.80 -7.68
C ILE A 231 19.50 19.76 -8.61
N GLU A 232 18.86 20.24 -9.68
CA GLU A 232 19.43 21.22 -10.60
C GLU A 232 19.82 22.50 -9.89
N ASP A 233 18.90 23.07 -9.10
CA ASP A 233 19.16 24.28 -8.30
C ASP A 233 20.30 24.06 -7.30
N LEU A 234 20.28 22.92 -6.60
CA LEU A 234 21.27 22.62 -5.55
C LEU A 234 22.67 22.38 -6.10
N ARG A 235 22.78 21.80 -7.30
CA ARG A 235 24.06 21.41 -7.93
C ARG A 235 24.51 22.37 -9.03
N ASN A 236 23.65 23.30 -9.43
CA ASN A 236 23.81 24.13 -10.62
C ASN A 236 24.14 23.28 -11.88
N ILE A 237 23.30 22.27 -12.13
CA ILE A 237 23.38 21.39 -13.30
C ILE A 237 22.08 21.44 -14.08
N ASN A 238 22.10 20.96 -15.33
CA ASN A 238 20.90 20.74 -16.13
C ASN A 238 20.70 19.24 -16.31
N MET A 239 19.56 18.73 -15.88
CA MET A 239 19.13 17.33 -15.92
C MET A 239 18.12 17.14 -17.06
N ARG A 240 17.72 15.87 -17.26
CA ARG A 240 16.60 15.57 -18.16
C ARG A 240 15.30 15.80 -17.40
N HIS A 241 14.40 16.56 -18.00
CA HIS A 241 13.06 16.72 -17.45
C HIS A 241 12.13 15.59 -17.90
N LEU A 242 11.09 15.40 -17.09
CA LEU A 242 9.96 14.55 -17.40
C LEU A 242 8.89 15.41 -18.05
N TYR A 243 8.18 14.86 -19.02
CA TYR A 243 6.98 15.49 -19.57
C TYR A 243 5.93 14.43 -19.89
N TRP A 244 4.69 14.87 -20.08
CA TRP A 244 3.60 14.05 -20.58
C TRP A 244 2.80 14.85 -21.60
N ASP A 245 2.32 14.19 -22.64
CA ASP A 245 1.53 14.80 -23.73
C ASP A 245 0.10 14.21 -23.82
N GLU A 246 -0.13 13.09 -23.14
CA GLU A 246 -1.38 12.35 -23.10
C GLU A 246 -1.70 11.97 -21.66
N ILE A 247 -2.97 12.09 -21.27
CA ILE A 247 -3.49 11.62 -19.99
C ILE A 247 -4.67 10.67 -20.24
N LYS A 248 -4.62 9.51 -19.59
CA LYS A 248 -5.72 8.53 -19.63
C LYS A 248 -6.46 8.52 -18.31
N PHE A 249 -7.78 8.42 -18.39
CA PHE A 249 -8.65 8.24 -17.25
C PHE A 249 -9.07 6.79 -17.16
N ASP A 250 -9.00 6.23 -15.95
CA ASP A 250 -9.38 4.85 -15.71
C ASP A 250 -9.76 4.66 -14.23
N GLN A 251 -10.33 3.52 -13.90
CA GLN A 251 -10.50 3.09 -12.53
C GLN A 251 -9.13 2.88 -11.86
N ALA A 252 -9.08 3.10 -10.55
CA ALA A 252 -7.87 3.02 -9.75
C ALA A 252 -7.18 1.66 -9.89
N LYS A 253 -5.89 1.63 -10.20
CA LYS A 253 -5.16 0.38 -10.42
C LYS A 253 -3.73 0.45 -9.89
N LYS A 254 -3.14 -0.73 -9.63
CA LYS A 254 -1.77 -0.85 -9.10
C LYS A 254 -1.63 -0.04 -7.80
N GLY A 255 -0.64 0.85 -7.70
CA GLY A 255 -0.40 1.69 -6.51
C GLY A 255 -1.61 2.55 -6.10
N ASP A 256 -2.49 2.91 -7.04
CA ASP A 256 -3.70 3.67 -6.70
C ASP A 256 -4.79 2.80 -6.04
N TYR A 257 -4.61 1.48 -6.01
CA TYR A 257 -5.60 0.51 -5.53
C TYR A 257 -4.97 -0.52 -4.57
N ASP A 258 -3.74 -0.29 -4.09
CA ASP A 258 -2.92 -1.29 -3.41
C ASP A 258 -3.54 -1.83 -2.11
N ILE A 259 -4.16 -0.98 -1.27
CA ILE A 259 -4.89 -1.44 -0.08
C ILE A 259 -6.06 -2.34 -0.49
N ALA A 260 -6.86 -1.92 -1.48
CA ALA A 260 -8.00 -2.71 -1.93
C ALA A 260 -7.58 -4.02 -2.62
N GLU A 261 -6.42 -4.07 -3.26
CA GLU A 261 -5.81 -5.33 -3.72
C GLU A 261 -5.52 -6.27 -2.54
N GLY A 262 -4.89 -5.76 -1.49
CA GLY A 262 -4.58 -6.53 -0.27
C GLY A 262 -5.82 -7.00 0.50
N MET A 263 -6.96 -6.35 0.31
CA MET A 263 -8.24 -6.80 0.89
C MET A 263 -8.77 -8.11 0.28
N ASN A 264 -8.27 -8.51 -0.90
CA ASN A 264 -8.68 -9.74 -1.58
C ASN A 264 -10.21 -9.87 -1.65
N LEU A 265 -10.89 -8.87 -2.21
CA LEU A 265 -12.34 -8.93 -2.42
C LEU A 265 -12.69 -9.75 -3.67
N LEU A 266 -13.92 -10.27 -3.75
CA LEU A 266 -14.42 -10.94 -4.96
C LEU A 266 -14.66 -9.96 -6.09
N TYR A 267 -15.18 -8.78 -5.76
CA TYR A 267 -15.51 -7.75 -6.74
C TYR A 267 -14.59 -6.56 -6.57
N TYR A 268 -14.18 -6.03 -7.72
CA TYR A 268 -13.47 -4.76 -7.79
C TYR A 268 -14.35 -3.63 -7.24
N LEU A 269 -13.78 -2.76 -6.42
CA LEU A 269 -14.45 -1.59 -5.86
C LEU A 269 -14.32 -0.42 -6.84
N PRO A 270 -15.42 0.05 -7.45
CA PRO A 270 -15.35 1.20 -8.32
C PRO A 270 -15.04 2.48 -7.53
N SER A 271 -14.17 3.32 -8.08
CA SER A 271 -13.83 4.65 -7.57
C SER A 271 -14.09 5.72 -8.64
N TYR A 272 -13.86 6.97 -8.30
CA TYR A 272 -13.73 8.01 -9.32
C TYR A 272 -12.57 7.69 -10.27
N GLU A 273 -12.62 8.27 -11.47
CA GLU A 273 -11.55 8.08 -12.44
C GLU A 273 -10.25 8.72 -11.94
N MET A 274 -9.16 7.95 -12.02
CA MET A 274 -7.81 8.38 -11.73
C MET A 274 -7.12 8.80 -13.02
N ALA A 275 -6.22 9.78 -12.90
CA ALA A 275 -5.40 10.27 -13.99
C ALA A 275 -4.10 9.47 -14.13
N TYR A 276 -3.85 8.96 -15.34
CA TYR A 276 -2.64 8.22 -15.70
C TYR A 276 -1.91 8.92 -16.84
N PRO A 277 -0.97 9.85 -16.54
CA PRO A 277 -0.19 10.52 -17.56
C PRO A 277 0.77 9.53 -18.24
N LYS A 278 0.90 9.66 -19.55
CA LYS A 278 1.92 8.93 -20.32
C LYS A 278 3.23 9.71 -20.24
N VAL A 279 4.08 9.34 -19.29
CA VAL A 279 5.32 10.06 -18.99
C VAL A 279 6.45 9.66 -19.93
N PHE A 280 7.19 10.67 -20.41
CA PHE A 280 8.39 10.55 -21.22
C PHE A 280 9.55 11.30 -20.55
N VAL A 281 10.76 10.91 -20.91
CA VAL A 281 12.00 11.58 -20.51
C VAL A 281 12.60 12.25 -21.73
N GLU A 282 13.07 13.48 -21.57
CA GLU A 282 13.78 14.19 -22.64
C GLU A 282 14.99 13.41 -23.18
N ILE A 283 15.16 13.45 -24.50
CA ILE A 283 16.22 12.76 -25.24
C ILE A 283 17.23 13.81 -25.70
N ASP A 284 17.97 14.42 -24.77
CA ASP A 284 19.11 15.28 -25.14
C ASP A 284 20.44 14.77 -24.55
N THR A 285 21.51 15.09 -25.28
CA THR A 285 22.88 14.57 -25.16
C THR A 285 23.80 15.46 -24.34
N GLY A 286 23.37 16.67 -23.97
CA GLY A 286 24.14 17.62 -23.14
C GLY A 286 23.80 17.61 -21.64
N GLN A 287 22.72 16.93 -21.24
CA GLN A 287 22.22 16.95 -19.86
C GLN A 287 22.99 15.99 -18.94
N VAL A 288 23.13 16.40 -17.68
CA VAL A 288 23.85 15.67 -16.65
C VAL A 288 22.95 14.61 -16.03
N LYS A 289 23.48 13.38 -15.88
CA LYS A 289 22.86 12.33 -15.07
C LYS A 289 23.66 12.17 -13.77
N PRO A 290 23.26 12.82 -12.66
CA PRO A 290 23.98 12.70 -11.40
C PRO A 290 23.91 11.27 -10.85
N ARG A 291 24.92 10.88 -10.07
CA ARG A 291 24.89 9.63 -9.31
C ARG A 291 24.05 9.85 -8.05
N ILE A 292 22.91 9.18 -7.98
CA ILE A 292 21.96 9.29 -6.87
C ILE A 292 22.01 7.99 -6.06
N VAL A 293 21.99 8.11 -4.74
CA VAL A 293 21.68 7.01 -3.81
C VAL A 293 20.40 7.39 -3.10
N SER A 294 19.36 6.57 -3.28
CA SER A 294 18.05 6.77 -2.66
C SER A 294 17.90 5.82 -1.47
N VAL A 295 17.59 6.36 -0.30
CA VAL A 295 17.17 5.60 0.89
C VAL A 295 15.72 5.98 1.14
N ALA A 296 14.80 5.11 0.74
CA ALA A 296 13.38 5.42 0.69
C ALA A 296 12.50 4.22 1.06
N ASP A 297 11.22 4.48 1.25
CA ASP A 297 10.18 3.49 1.48
C ASP A 297 9.35 3.23 0.20
N SER A 298 8.16 2.67 0.36
CA SER A 298 7.27 2.29 -0.74
C SER A 298 6.77 3.46 -1.59
N PHE A 299 6.82 4.72 -1.10
CA PHE A 299 6.47 5.88 -1.93
C PHE A 299 7.41 6.07 -3.12
N TYR A 300 8.64 5.56 -3.04
CA TYR A 300 9.64 5.72 -4.10
C TYR A 300 9.56 4.65 -5.19
N TRP A 301 8.77 3.59 -5.01
CA TRP A 301 8.71 2.46 -5.96
C TRP A 301 8.40 2.90 -7.38
N GLY A 302 7.43 3.79 -7.59
CA GLY A 302 7.07 4.24 -8.93
C GLY A 302 8.02 5.30 -9.52
N ILE A 303 8.84 5.96 -8.70
CA ILE A 303 9.89 6.89 -9.18
C ILE A 303 11.13 6.10 -9.63
N TYR A 304 11.38 4.95 -9.00
CA TYR A 304 12.49 4.06 -9.31
C TYR A 304 12.31 3.25 -10.61
N ASN A 305 11.07 2.82 -10.89
CA ASN A 305 10.72 1.92 -12.01
C ASN A 305 10.56 2.66 -13.34
#